data_AF-A2ESX9-F1
#
_entry.id   AF-A2ESX9-F1
#
_cell.length_a   1.000
_cell.length_b   1.000
_cell.length_c   1.000
_cell.angle_alpha   90.00
_cell.angle_beta   90.00
_cell.angle_gamma   90.00
#
_symmetry.space_group_name_H-M   'P 1'
#
loop_
_entity.id
_entity.type
_entity.pdbx_description
1 polymer ?
#
loop_
_entity_poly.entity_id
_entity_poly.type
_entity_poly.pdbx_seq_one_letter_code
_entity_poly.pdbx_strand_id
1 'polypeptide(L)'
;MKYLCGIELGGTSSSAAIIDEDGKYVLKEKGITAENPATLILTLSNILRNSSYTCETLGIASFGPLNVESGTIGKSPKKGWYYFHVKAEFRKYFPDIPIAMETDVNAPAYSEFIEFSKKNNSIKSLAYLTIGTGIGLGLYSDGSIYHGRLHPEFGHTYIKKLQNDTFSGVCHIHGDCAEGLISASAISKRLGISMYEIRDIQNDHPIWDLYVEYVSQIVANAALAYSLDVFVIGGGVTTDPKRGFLYDRIYSRASELINDYIPMPLVVRPHFDRDAGLIGATVIARRKFNKINANNDKLFSQIL
;
A
#
# COMPACT_ATOMS: atom_id res chain seq x y z
N MET A 1 -2.99 -25.30 15.06
CA MET A 1 -2.67 -24.49 13.88
C MET A 1 -2.68 -23.03 14.30
N LYS A 2 -1.66 -22.28 13.88
CA LYS A 2 -1.50 -20.87 14.22
C LYS A 2 -2.20 -20.03 13.15
N TYR A 3 -3.18 -19.21 13.52
CA TYR A 3 -3.91 -18.37 12.56
C TYR A 3 -3.53 -16.90 12.71
N LEU A 4 -3.19 -16.27 11.60
CA LEU A 4 -2.86 -14.84 11.56
C LEU A 4 -4.07 -14.07 11.04
N CYS A 5 -4.53 -13.11 11.83
CA CYS A 5 -5.66 -12.27 11.47
C CYS A 5 -5.19 -10.93 10.93
N GLY A 6 -5.87 -10.45 9.89
CA GLY A 6 -5.50 -9.26 9.16
C GLY A 6 -6.70 -8.39 8.88
N ILE A 7 -6.50 -7.08 9.00
CA ILE A 7 -7.48 -6.07 8.64
C ILE A 7 -6.81 -5.07 7.73
N GLU A 8 -7.50 -4.72 6.65
CA GLU A 8 -7.13 -3.61 5.78
C GLU A 8 -8.21 -2.53 5.90
N LEU A 9 -7.86 -1.40 6.52
CA LEU A 9 -8.70 -0.22 6.57
C LEU A 9 -8.37 0.65 5.36
N GLY A 10 -9.23 0.59 4.34
CA GLY A 10 -9.04 1.31 3.09
C GLY A 10 -9.67 2.70 3.04
N GLY A 11 -9.47 3.38 1.90
CA GLY A 11 -10.09 4.66 1.56
C GLY A 11 -11.62 4.61 1.56
N THR A 12 -12.21 3.58 0.97
CA THR A 12 -13.66 3.49 0.71
C THR A 12 -14.33 2.36 1.47
N SER A 13 -13.67 1.21 1.55
CA SER A 13 -14.15 0.03 2.25
C SER A 13 -12.98 -0.65 2.95
N SER A 14 -13.30 -1.57 3.87
CA SER A 14 -12.32 -2.37 4.61
C SER A 14 -12.48 -3.85 4.30
N SER A 15 -11.45 -4.60 4.67
CA SER A 15 -11.41 -6.05 4.52
C SER A 15 -10.91 -6.69 5.82
N ALA A 16 -11.37 -7.92 6.10
CA ALA A 16 -10.88 -8.75 7.18
C ALA A 16 -10.52 -10.14 6.65
N ALA A 17 -9.45 -10.73 7.17
CA ALA A 17 -9.04 -12.06 6.78
C ALA A 17 -8.38 -12.83 7.93
N ILE A 18 -8.41 -14.15 7.78
CA ILE A 18 -7.64 -15.10 8.58
C ILE A 18 -6.87 -15.96 7.59
N ILE A 19 -5.56 -16.07 7.80
CA ILE A 19 -4.69 -16.97 7.05
C ILE A 19 -4.12 -18.06 7.95
N ASP A 20 -3.83 -19.22 7.37
CA ASP A 20 -3.05 -20.27 8.00
C ASP A 20 -1.53 -20.00 7.90
N GLU A 21 -0.73 -20.94 8.39
CA GLU A 21 0.74 -20.84 8.42
C GLU A 21 1.39 -20.83 7.04
N ASP A 22 0.73 -21.44 6.05
CA ASP A 22 1.14 -21.45 4.64
C ASP A 22 0.75 -20.16 3.91
N GLY A 23 0.02 -19.26 4.58
CA GLY A 23 -0.43 -17.98 4.04
C GLY A 23 -1.71 -18.08 3.21
N LYS A 24 -2.45 -19.18 3.30
CA LYS A 24 -3.72 -19.38 2.60
C LYS A 24 -4.86 -18.81 3.41
N TYR A 25 -5.79 -18.13 2.74
CA TYR A 25 -7.02 -17.65 3.35
C TYR A 25 -7.91 -18.80 3.80
N VAL A 26 -8.25 -18.81 5.10
CA VAL A 26 -9.29 -19.65 5.69
C VAL A 26 -10.56 -18.85 5.99
N LEU A 27 -10.45 -17.53 6.05
CA LEU A 27 -11.55 -16.56 6.05
C LEU A 27 -11.12 -15.30 5.30
N LYS A 28 -12.01 -14.73 4.49
CA LYS A 28 -11.77 -13.46 3.80
C LYS A 28 -13.09 -12.76 3.50
N GLU A 29 -13.27 -11.58 4.08
CA GLU A 29 -14.42 -10.70 3.87
C GLU A 29 -13.94 -9.35 3.34
N LYS A 30 -14.62 -8.82 2.32
CA LYS A 30 -14.26 -7.58 1.63
C LYS A 30 -15.45 -6.65 1.48
N GLY A 31 -15.17 -5.37 1.24
CA GLY A 31 -16.21 -4.39 0.93
C GLY A 31 -16.98 -3.92 2.16
N ILE A 32 -16.40 -4.09 3.35
CA ILE A 32 -17.04 -3.76 4.62
C ILE A 32 -17.02 -2.24 4.79
N THR A 33 -18.19 -1.66 5.03
CA THR A 33 -18.38 -0.22 5.27
C THR A 33 -19.21 -0.01 6.52
N ALA A 34 -19.07 1.17 7.15
CA ALA A 34 -19.91 1.59 8.25
C ALA A 34 -19.97 3.11 8.32
N GLU A 35 -20.95 3.65 9.04
CA GLU A 35 -21.18 5.09 9.17
C GLU A 35 -20.10 5.83 9.98
N ASN A 36 -19.46 5.13 10.91
CA ASN A 36 -18.42 5.68 11.77
C ASN A 36 -17.33 4.63 12.09
N PRO A 37 -16.13 5.06 12.54
CA PRO A 37 -15.01 4.15 12.74
C PRO A 37 -15.23 3.11 13.85
N ALA A 38 -15.93 3.46 14.94
CA ALA A 38 -16.17 2.53 16.04
C ALA A 38 -17.08 1.36 15.60
N THR A 39 -18.16 1.66 14.87
CA THR A 39 -19.03 0.63 14.28
C THR A 39 -18.28 -0.22 13.27
N LEU A 40 -17.42 0.37 12.44
CA LEU A 40 -16.59 -0.38 11.50
C LEU A 40 -15.68 -1.39 12.21
N ILE A 41 -15.00 -0.94 13.27
CA ILE A 41 -14.08 -1.78 14.05
C ILE A 41 -14.82 -2.89 14.79
N LEU A 42 -16.00 -2.60 15.34
CA LEU A 42 -16.86 -3.63 15.93
C LEU A 42 -17.23 -4.70 14.90
N THR A 43 -17.67 -4.30 13.71
CA THR A 43 -18.04 -5.22 12.62
C THR A 43 -16.86 -6.09 12.20
N LEU A 44 -15.69 -5.50 11.96
CA LEU A 44 -14.47 -6.23 11.60
C LEU A 44 -14.05 -7.19 12.73
N SER A 45 -14.16 -6.76 13.98
CA SER A 45 -13.83 -7.59 15.15
C SER A 45 -14.77 -8.78 15.27
N ASN A 46 -16.07 -8.58 15.02
CA ASN A 46 -17.07 -9.66 15.05
C ASN A 46 -16.83 -10.68 13.95
N ILE A 47 -16.43 -10.27 12.74
CA ILE A 47 -16.08 -11.20 11.65
C ILE A 47 -14.97 -12.17 12.10
N LEU A 48 -13.93 -11.65 12.73
CA LEU A 48 -12.81 -12.46 13.19
C LEU A 48 -13.19 -13.31 14.42
N ARG A 49 -13.86 -12.72 15.42
CA ARG A 49 -14.19 -13.40 16.69
C ARG A 49 -15.28 -14.46 16.56
N ASN A 50 -16.22 -14.29 15.63
CA ASN A 50 -17.29 -15.25 15.40
C ASN A 50 -16.87 -16.38 14.44
N SER A 51 -15.64 -16.33 13.93
CA SER A 51 -15.08 -17.43 13.15
C SER A 51 -14.75 -18.63 14.06
N SER A 52 -14.62 -19.82 13.46
CA SER A 52 -14.14 -21.01 14.16
C SER A 52 -12.62 -21.03 14.37
N TYR A 53 -11.91 -19.96 13.98
CA TYR A 53 -10.45 -19.88 14.00
C TYR A 53 -9.97 -18.90 15.06
N THR A 54 -9.04 -19.33 15.91
CA THR A 54 -8.49 -18.48 16.97
C THR A 54 -7.34 -17.63 16.43
N CYS A 55 -7.53 -16.31 16.42
CA CYS A 55 -6.47 -15.36 16.07
C CYS A 55 -5.32 -15.41 17.08
N GLU A 56 -4.10 -15.73 16.65
CA GLU A 56 -2.91 -15.60 17.51
C GLU A 56 -2.34 -14.19 17.49
N THR A 57 -2.49 -13.50 16.36
CA THR A 57 -2.00 -12.13 16.17
C THR A 57 -2.99 -11.38 15.29
N LEU A 58 -3.07 -10.07 15.48
CA LEU A 58 -3.88 -9.19 14.64
C LEU A 58 -2.99 -8.12 13.99
N GLY A 59 -2.95 -8.13 12.67
CA GLY A 59 -2.30 -7.10 11.89
C GLY A 59 -3.31 -6.17 11.25
N ILE A 60 -3.00 -4.88 11.20
CA ILE A 60 -3.89 -3.85 10.67
C ILE A 60 -3.08 -2.96 9.74
N ALA A 61 -3.39 -3.00 8.45
CA ALA A 61 -2.96 -2.00 7.48
C ALA A 61 -4.01 -0.89 7.44
N SER A 62 -3.62 0.38 7.57
CA SER A 62 -4.56 1.48 7.59
C SER A 62 -4.10 2.65 6.74
N PHE A 63 -5.08 3.31 6.11
CA PHE A 63 -4.88 4.61 5.47
C PHE A 63 -4.34 5.66 6.45
N GLY A 64 -3.70 6.68 5.88
CA GLY A 64 -3.04 7.77 6.62
C GLY A 64 -3.82 9.08 6.72
N PRO A 65 -3.22 10.11 7.37
CA PRO A 65 -1.92 10.06 8.04
C PRO A 65 -2.01 9.19 9.31
N LEU A 66 -1.12 8.20 9.47
CA LEU A 66 -1.18 7.21 10.55
C LEU A 66 0.09 7.29 11.40
N ASN A 67 -0.05 7.39 12.72
CA ASN A 67 1.04 7.05 13.63
C ASN A 67 1.01 5.53 13.87
N VAL A 68 1.98 4.82 13.29
CA VAL A 68 2.06 3.34 13.33
C VAL A 68 2.29 2.81 14.76
N GLU A 69 2.98 3.57 15.62
CA GLU A 69 3.30 3.14 16.98
C GLU A 69 2.06 3.19 17.89
N SER A 70 1.43 4.37 17.96
CA SER A 70 0.23 4.59 18.77
C SER A 70 -1.03 4.00 18.12
N GLY A 71 -1.02 3.79 16.80
CA GLY A 71 -2.19 3.37 16.03
C GLY A 71 -3.27 4.44 15.97
N THR A 72 -2.86 5.72 15.94
CA THR A 72 -3.77 6.87 15.91
C THR A 72 -3.75 7.52 14.54
N ILE A 73 -4.93 7.78 14.00
CA ILE A 73 -5.09 8.56 12.75
C ILE A 73 -4.90 10.04 13.06
N GLY A 74 -4.11 10.75 12.25
CA GLY A 74 -3.88 12.18 12.39
C GLY A 74 -5.06 13.02 11.89
N LYS A 75 -4.75 14.13 11.23
CA LYS A 75 -5.73 15.07 10.68
C LYS A 75 -6.40 14.56 9.41
N SER A 76 -7.09 13.42 9.49
CA SER A 76 -7.83 12.87 8.35
C SER A 76 -9.07 13.71 8.04
N PRO A 77 -9.38 14.00 6.77
CA PRO A 77 -10.63 14.66 6.38
C PRO A 77 -11.84 13.72 6.45
N LYS A 78 -11.63 12.41 6.67
CA LYS A 78 -12.71 11.43 6.77
C LYS A 78 -13.48 11.61 8.08
N LYS A 79 -14.81 11.70 7.98
CA LYS A 79 -15.72 11.89 9.12
C LYS A 79 -15.46 10.85 10.22
N GLY A 80 -15.24 11.32 11.44
CA GLY A 80 -15.04 10.48 12.63
C GLY A 80 -13.62 9.94 12.82
N TRP A 81 -12.73 10.03 11.83
CA TRP A 81 -11.38 9.47 11.91
C TRP A 81 -10.32 10.41 12.46
N TYR A 82 -10.63 11.70 12.57
CA TYR A 82 -9.71 12.72 13.11
C TYR A 82 -9.29 12.37 14.55
N TYR A 83 -8.00 12.12 14.79
CA TYR A 83 -7.46 11.65 16.08
C TYR A 83 -8.11 10.38 16.63
N PHE A 84 -8.63 9.52 15.75
CA PHE A 84 -9.23 8.25 16.16
C PHE A 84 -8.13 7.22 16.50
N HIS A 85 -8.25 6.58 17.67
CA HIS A 85 -7.30 5.60 18.18
C HIS A 85 -7.66 4.17 17.74
N VAL A 86 -7.33 3.83 16.49
CA VAL A 86 -7.65 2.53 15.87
C VAL A 86 -7.17 1.35 16.71
N LYS A 87 -5.90 1.36 17.11
CA LYS A 87 -5.31 0.25 17.88
C LYS A 87 -5.96 0.09 19.25
N ALA A 88 -6.32 1.19 19.91
CA ALA A 88 -7.01 1.16 21.20
C ALA A 88 -8.44 0.63 21.06
N GLU A 89 -9.14 0.95 19.96
CA GLU A 89 -10.48 0.44 19.72
C GLU A 89 -10.47 -1.08 19.48
N PHE A 90 -9.55 -1.58 18.65
CA PHE A 90 -9.39 -3.03 18.46
C PHE A 90 -9.00 -3.76 19.75
N ARG A 91 -8.21 -3.13 20.64
CA ARG A 91 -7.84 -3.73 21.94
C ARG A 91 -9.04 -4.06 22.82
N LYS A 92 -10.17 -3.38 22.69
CA LYS A 92 -11.41 -3.71 23.42
C LYS A 92 -11.94 -5.11 23.08
N TYR A 93 -11.68 -5.58 21.86
CA TYR A 93 -12.15 -6.87 21.35
C TYR A 93 -11.06 -7.96 21.38
N PHE A 94 -9.80 -7.54 21.43
CA PHE A 94 -8.61 -8.39 21.38
C PHE A 94 -7.62 -8.02 22.50
N PRO A 95 -7.99 -8.18 23.79
CA PRO A 95 -7.18 -7.70 24.92
C PRO A 95 -5.84 -8.44 25.01
N ASP A 96 -5.84 -9.76 24.83
CA ASP A 96 -4.66 -10.62 25.01
C ASP A 96 -3.92 -10.93 23.71
N ILE A 97 -4.51 -10.58 22.56
CA ILE A 97 -3.92 -10.86 21.26
C ILE A 97 -2.97 -9.74 20.87
N PRO A 98 -1.73 -10.03 20.48
CA PRO A 98 -0.81 -8.99 20.08
C PRO A 98 -1.25 -8.28 18.77
N ILE A 99 -1.29 -6.94 18.79
CA ILE A 99 -1.77 -6.11 17.67
C ILE A 99 -0.64 -5.30 17.03
N ALA A 100 -0.46 -5.45 15.72
CA ALA A 100 0.49 -4.69 14.91
C ALA A 100 -0.26 -3.78 13.92
N MET A 101 0.17 -2.52 13.85
CA MET A 101 -0.28 -1.57 12.84
C MET A 101 0.79 -1.38 11.76
N GLU A 102 0.36 -1.01 10.55
CA GLU A 102 1.16 -0.50 9.44
C GLU A 102 0.32 0.39 8.50
N THR A 103 0.96 1.17 7.63
CA THR A 103 0.26 1.93 6.58
C THR A 103 -0.26 1.04 5.44
N ASP A 104 -1.24 1.55 4.71
CA ASP A 104 -1.85 0.93 3.52
C ASP A 104 -0.91 0.86 2.29
N VAL A 105 0.33 1.35 2.42
CA VAL A 105 1.36 1.23 1.37
C VAL A 105 2.58 0.42 1.84
N ASN A 106 2.94 0.48 3.12
CA ASN A 106 4.02 -0.35 3.68
C ASN A 106 3.59 -1.82 3.85
N ALA A 107 2.32 -2.06 4.21
CA ALA A 107 1.78 -3.41 4.26
C ALA A 107 1.89 -4.16 2.92
N PRO A 108 1.39 -3.60 1.79
CA PRO A 108 1.58 -4.25 0.50
C PRO A 108 3.05 -4.29 0.06
N ALA A 109 3.88 -3.30 0.38
CA ALA A 109 5.32 -3.39 0.11
C ALA A 109 5.96 -4.60 0.78
N TYR A 110 5.59 -4.89 2.04
CA TYR A 110 6.17 -6.01 2.76
C TYR A 110 5.67 -7.38 2.27
N SER A 111 4.38 -7.52 1.96
CA SER A 111 3.86 -8.78 1.40
C SER A 111 4.48 -9.09 0.04
N GLU A 112 4.56 -8.10 -0.86
CA GLU A 112 5.21 -8.25 -2.16
C GLU A 112 6.70 -8.59 -1.98
N PHE A 113 7.42 -7.91 -1.08
CA PHE A 113 8.82 -8.22 -0.80
C PHE A 113 9.02 -9.68 -0.39
N ILE A 114 8.19 -10.20 0.52
CA ILE A 114 8.27 -11.62 0.93
C ILE A 114 8.12 -12.54 -0.27
N GLU A 115 7.17 -12.26 -1.15
CA GLU A 115 6.89 -13.12 -2.29
C GLU A 115 7.99 -13.08 -3.36
N PHE A 116 8.54 -11.90 -3.64
CA PHE A 116 9.70 -11.76 -4.51
C PHE A 116 10.95 -12.44 -3.93
N SER A 117 11.18 -12.30 -2.63
CA SER A 117 12.35 -12.88 -1.95
C SER A 117 12.33 -14.41 -1.92
N LYS A 118 11.15 -15.04 -1.93
CA LYS A 118 11.03 -16.51 -2.08
C LYS A 118 11.55 -17.00 -3.44
N LYS A 119 11.38 -16.19 -4.48
CA LYS A 119 11.77 -16.52 -5.86
C LYS A 119 13.23 -16.16 -6.13
N ASN A 120 13.71 -15.10 -5.49
CA ASN A 120 15.09 -14.65 -5.58
C ASN A 120 15.56 -14.02 -4.26
N ASN A 121 16.43 -14.72 -3.54
CA ASN A 121 16.97 -14.28 -2.26
C ASN A 121 17.98 -13.11 -2.36
N SER A 122 18.35 -12.68 -3.57
CA SER A 122 19.20 -11.50 -3.76
C SER A 122 18.44 -10.18 -3.61
N ILE A 123 17.10 -10.22 -3.62
CA ILE A 123 16.25 -9.03 -3.49
C ILE A 123 16.32 -8.51 -2.05
N LYS A 124 16.66 -7.24 -1.91
CA LYS A 124 16.85 -6.53 -0.63
C LYS A 124 15.96 -5.30 -0.51
N SER A 125 15.57 -4.69 -1.64
CA SER A 125 14.79 -3.45 -1.67
C SER A 125 13.59 -3.53 -2.61
N LEU A 126 12.42 -3.13 -2.12
CA LEU A 126 11.18 -3.08 -2.87
C LEU A 126 10.39 -1.82 -2.51
N ALA A 127 9.97 -1.08 -3.53
CA ALA A 127 8.97 -0.04 -3.39
C ALA A 127 7.61 -0.53 -3.91
N TYR A 128 6.54 -0.18 -3.22
CA TYR A 128 5.16 -0.39 -3.65
C TYR A 128 4.48 0.96 -3.82
N LEU A 129 4.20 1.34 -5.05
CA LEU A 129 3.42 2.53 -5.39
C LEU A 129 1.96 2.14 -5.57
N THR A 130 1.03 2.83 -4.91
CA THR A 130 -0.40 2.71 -5.20
C THR A 130 -0.90 3.96 -5.91
N ILE A 131 -1.59 3.78 -7.04
CA ILE A 131 -2.24 4.88 -7.78
C ILE A 131 -3.75 4.61 -7.82
N GLY A 132 -4.47 5.31 -6.95
CA GLY A 132 -5.93 5.24 -6.80
C GLY A 132 -6.49 6.66 -6.65
N THR A 133 -7.42 6.87 -5.71
CA THR A 133 -7.94 8.22 -5.40
C THR A 133 -6.81 9.20 -5.09
N GLY A 134 -5.73 8.72 -4.47
CA GLY A 134 -4.48 9.43 -4.23
C GLY A 134 -3.26 8.62 -4.70
N ILE A 135 -2.07 9.03 -4.27
CA ILE A 135 -0.82 8.30 -4.50
C ILE A 135 -0.07 8.11 -3.19
N GLY A 136 0.37 6.88 -2.92
CA GLY A 136 1.26 6.58 -1.81
C GLY A 136 2.33 5.59 -2.21
N LEU A 137 3.47 5.63 -1.51
CA LEU A 137 4.59 4.72 -1.75
C LEU A 137 5.06 4.12 -0.43
N GLY A 138 5.03 2.79 -0.34
CA GLY A 138 5.65 2.03 0.74
C GLY A 138 7.03 1.55 0.32
N LEU A 139 7.93 1.45 1.29
CA LEU A 139 9.32 1.05 1.04
C LEU A 139 9.74 -0.03 2.02
N TYR A 140 10.25 -1.12 1.46
CA TYR A 140 11.06 -2.09 2.17
C TYR A 140 12.49 -1.98 1.66
N SER A 141 13.46 -1.82 2.56
CA SER A 141 14.88 -1.85 2.20
C SER A 141 15.71 -2.38 3.35
N ASP A 142 16.76 -3.14 3.04
CA ASP A 142 17.73 -3.67 3.99
C ASP A 142 17.10 -4.31 5.23
N GLY A 143 16.16 -5.22 4.98
CA GLY A 143 15.52 -5.99 6.04
C GLY A 143 14.48 -5.21 6.84
N SER A 144 14.13 -3.97 6.46
CA SER A 144 13.24 -3.09 7.23
C SER A 144 12.20 -2.37 6.38
N ILE A 145 11.00 -2.22 6.93
CA ILE A 145 10.00 -1.29 6.41
C ILE A 145 10.44 0.12 6.82
N TYR A 146 10.38 1.06 5.88
CA TYR A 146 10.76 2.44 6.14
C TYR A 146 9.58 3.25 6.68
N HIS A 147 9.69 3.70 7.94
CA HIS A 147 8.70 4.58 8.58
C HIS A 147 9.16 6.03 8.65
N GLY A 148 10.47 6.30 8.75
CA GLY A 148 10.97 7.64 9.05
C GLY A 148 10.33 8.19 10.34
N ARG A 149 10.08 9.51 10.38
CA ARG A 149 9.45 10.18 11.54
C ARG A 149 7.94 9.91 11.67
N LEU A 150 7.23 9.72 10.56
CA LEU A 150 5.77 9.57 10.55
C LEU A 150 5.33 8.54 9.51
N HIS A 151 5.81 8.71 8.27
CA HIS A 151 5.78 7.81 7.09
C HIS A 151 6.12 8.69 5.86
N PRO A 152 6.79 8.22 4.80
CA PRO A 152 7.00 9.04 3.61
C PRO A 152 5.70 9.32 2.85
N GLU A 153 5.40 10.59 2.62
CA GLU A 153 4.27 11.02 1.78
C GLU A 153 4.74 11.25 0.33
N PHE A 154 5.26 10.20 -0.31
CA PHE A 154 5.92 10.31 -1.62
C PHE A 154 4.98 10.89 -2.70
N GLY A 155 3.68 10.61 -2.64
CA GLY A 155 2.69 11.16 -3.57
C GLY A 155 2.59 12.69 -3.57
N HIS A 156 3.07 13.35 -2.50
CA HIS A 156 3.12 14.80 -2.41
C HIS A 156 4.45 15.41 -2.85
N THR A 157 5.39 14.61 -3.34
CA THR A 157 6.61 15.14 -3.97
C THR A 157 6.29 15.82 -5.29
N TYR A 158 7.11 16.79 -5.67
CA TYR A 158 7.03 17.43 -6.97
C TYR A 158 7.75 16.60 -8.03
N ILE A 159 7.13 16.53 -9.21
CA ILE A 159 7.70 15.99 -10.43
C ILE A 159 7.80 17.12 -11.46
N LYS A 160 8.63 16.94 -12.49
CA LYS A 160 8.76 17.93 -13.56
C LYS A 160 7.53 17.85 -14.45
N LYS A 161 6.67 18.84 -14.33
CA LYS A 161 5.48 19.02 -15.16
C LYS A 161 5.86 19.25 -16.62
N LEU A 162 5.14 18.62 -17.54
CA LEU A 162 5.34 18.83 -18.97
C LEU A 162 5.01 20.29 -19.34
N GLN A 163 5.80 20.87 -20.25
CA GLN A 163 5.69 22.28 -20.61
C GLN A 163 4.31 22.67 -21.17
N ASN A 164 3.64 21.74 -21.84
CA ASN A 164 2.30 21.91 -22.40
C ASN A 164 1.17 21.46 -21.46
N ASP A 165 1.46 20.93 -20.28
CA ASP A 165 0.45 20.55 -19.30
C ASP A 165 0.02 21.77 -18.47
N THR A 166 -1.15 22.32 -18.77
CA THR A 166 -1.71 23.49 -18.10
C THR A 166 -2.54 23.16 -16.86
N PHE A 167 -2.73 21.87 -16.54
CA PHE A 167 -3.58 21.45 -15.42
C PHE A 167 -3.01 21.87 -14.06
N SER A 168 -3.78 22.57 -13.24
CA SER A 168 -3.30 23.10 -11.95
C SER A 168 -3.01 22.03 -10.89
N GLY A 169 -3.52 20.81 -11.08
CA GLY A 169 -3.50 19.75 -10.08
C GLY A 169 -4.75 19.74 -9.19
N VAL A 170 -5.08 18.58 -8.62
CA VAL A 170 -6.23 18.39 -7.72
C VAL A 170 -5.87 18.41 -6.23
N CYS A 171 -4.60 18.34 -5.88
CA CYS A 171 -4.19 18.28 -4.47
C CYS A 171 -4.49 19.61 -3.79
N HIS A 172 -5.34 19.61 -2.76
CA HIS A 172 -5.79 20.84 -2.11
C HIS A 172 -4.71 21.54 -1.28
N ILE A 173 -3.63 20.81 -0.94
CA ILE A 173 -2.52 21.33 -0.14
C ILE A 173 -1.38 21.82 -1.03
N HIS A 174 -1.01 21.05 -2.06
CA HIS A 174 0.22 21.27 -2.83
C HIS A 174 -0.01 21.62 -4.31
N GLY A 175 -1.25 21.57 -4.80
CA GLY A 175 -1.56 21.79 -6.22
C GLY A 175 -1.05 20.66 -7.11
N ASP A 176 0.10 20.89 -7.74
CA ASP A 176 0.71 20.07 -8.80
C ASP A 176 1.81 19.11 -8.32
N CYS A 177 1.72 18.64 -7.07
CA CYS A 177 2.46 17.44 -6.66
C CYS A 177 2.05 16.20 -7.49
N ALA A 178 2.82 15.12 -7.42
CA ALA A 178 2.57 13.89 -8.19
C ALA A 178 1.12 13.40 -8.07
N GLU A 179 0.56 13.31 -6.85
CA GLU A 179 -0.83 12.96 -6.61
C GLU A 179 -1.80 13.92 -7.30
N GLY A 180 -1.52 15.22 -7.17
CA GLY A 180 -2.31 16.28 -7.76
C GLY A 180 -2.36 16.19 -9.29
N LEU A 181 -1.33 15.64 -9.92
CA LEU A 181 -1.22 15.55 -11.37
C LEU A 181 -1.76 14.24 -11.97
N ILE A 182 -1.60 13.08 -11.31
CA ILE A 182 -1.88 11.76 -11.93
C ILE A 182 -2.65 10.74 -11.11
N SER A 183 -3.12 11.08 -9.92
CA SER A 183 -4.09 10.21 -9.22
C SER A 183 -5.34 9.96 -10.09
N ALA A 184 -6.15 8.95 -9.74
CA ALA A 184 -7.45 8.73 -10.36
C ALA A 184 -8.32 9.99 -10.28
N SER A 185 -8.24 10.74 -9.18
CA SER A 185 -8.91 12.04 -9.02
C SER A 185 -8.42 13.06 -10.04
N ALA A 186 -7.11 13.10 -10.31
CA ALA A 186 -6.52 14.00 -11.31
C ALA A 186 -6.92 13.61 -12.74
N ILE A 187 -6.86 12.32 -13.09
CA ILE A 187 -7.30 11.81 -14.40
C ILE A 187 -8.78 12.14 -14.65
N SER A 188 -9.63 11.82 -13.67
CA SER A 188 -11.07 12.13 -13.68
C SER A 188 -11.31 13.62 -13.94
N LYS A 189 -10.62 14.50 -13.19
CA LYS A 189 -10.78 15.95 -13.33
C LYS A 189 -10.28 16.48 -14.68
N ARG A 190 -9.16 15.96 -15.20
CA ARG A 190 -8.58 16.35 -16.50
C ARG A 190 -9.54 16.04 -17.66
N LEU A 191 -10.23 14.90 -17.58
CA LEU A 191 -11.10 14.42 -18.65
C LEU A 191 -12.58 14.80 -18.45
N GLY A 192 -12.95 15.34 -17.30
CA GLY A 192 -14.34 15.67 -16.99
C GLY A 192 -15.26 14.45 -16.82
N ILE A 193 -14.69 13.31 -16.42
CA ILE A 193 -15.38 12.03 -16.23
C ILE A 193 -15.39 11.63 -14.75
N SER A 194 -16.23 10.68 -14.37
CA SER A 194 -16.19 10.01 -13.07
C SER A 194 -14.97 9.09 -12.95
N MET A 195 -14.45 8.89 -11.73
CA MET A 195 -13.35 7.93 -11.50
C MET A 195 -13.71 6.49 -11.91
N TYR A 196 -14.99 6.12 -11.89
CA TYR A 196 -15.44 4.80 -12.33
C TYR A 196 -15.28 4.59 -13.84
N GLU A 197 -15.38 5.67 -14.63
CA GLU A 197 -15.27 5.65 -16.09
C GLU A 197 -13.82 5.60 -16.56
N ILE A 198 -12.84 5.79 -15.66
CA ILE A 198 -11.42 5.67 -16.00
C ILE A 198 -11.15 4.32 -16.64
N ARG A 199 -11.74 3.23 -16.14
CA ARG A 199 -11.61 1.85 -16.66
C ARG A 199 -12.03 1.70 -18.13
N ASP A 200 -12.85 2.61 -18.64
CA ASP A 200 -13.43 2.57 -19.98
C ASP A 200 -12.64 3.43 -20.99
N ILE A 201 -11.66 4.21 -20.52
CA ILE A 201 -10.71 4.94 -21.37
C ILE A 201 -9.94 3.93 -22.24
N GLN A 202 -9.94 4.17 -23.55
CA GLN A 202 -9.24 3.35 -24.53
C GLN A 202 -7.72 3.41 -24.35
N ASN A 203 -7.02 2.34 -24.72
CA ASN A 203 -5.57 2.22 -24.50
C ASN A 203 -4.74 3.22 -25.33
N ASP A 204 -5.27 3.72 -26.44
CA ASP A 204 -4.66 4.71 -27.33
C ASP A 204 -4.97 6.16 -26.93
N HIS A 205 -5.74 6.37 -25.85
CA HIS A 205 -6.06 7.71 -25.39
C HIS A 205 -4.80 8.45 -24.90
N PRO A 206 -4.57 9.72 -25.29
CA PRO A 206 -3.33 10.46 -24.98
C PRO A 206 -3.07 10.71 -23.49
N ILE A 207 -4.08 10.51 -22.64
CA ILE A 207 -3.90 10.55 -21.17
C ILE A 207 -2.85 9.54 -20.70
N TRP A 208 -2.69 8.41 -21.39
CA TRP A 208 -1.73 7.38 -21.01
C TRP A 208 -0.29 7.79 -21.31
N ASP A 209 -0.07 8.64 -22.32
CA ASP A 209 1.27 9.19 -22.59
C ASP A 209 1.71 10.12 -21.45
N LEU A 210 0.80 11.00 -21.02
CA LEU A 210 0.99 11.86 -19.85
C LEU A 210 1.21 11.03 -18.57
N TYR A 211 0.41 9.99 -18.39
CA TYR A 211 0.50 9.09 -17.24
C TYR A 211 1.86 8.37 -17.19
N VAL A 212 2.32 7.81 -18.33
CA VAL A 212 3.63 7.16 -18.45
C VAL A 212 4.75 8.14 -18.11
N GLU A 213 4.71 9.36 -18.64
CA GLU A 213 5.75 10.37 -18.36
C GLU A 213 5.86 10.68 -16.87
N TYR A 214 4.73 10.88 -16.20
CA TYR A 214 4.75 11.26 -14.78
C TYR A 214 5.02 10.08 -13.85
N VAL A 215 4.53 8.88 -14.15
CA VAL A 215 4.82 7.69 -13.34
C VAL A 215 6.26 7.22 -13.55
N SER A 216 6.83 7.34 -14.74
CA SER A 216 8.24 7.02 -14.97
C SER A 216 9.18 7.95 -14.20
N GLN A 217 8.84 9.24 -14.03
CA GLN A 217 9.58 10.13 -13.13
C GLN A 217 9.51 9.67 -11.67
N ILE A 218 8.35 9.20 -11.20
CA ILE A 218 8.21 8.61 -9.86
C ILE A 218 9.14 7.40 -9.69
N VAL A 219 9.12 6.48 -10.65
CA VAL A 219 9.97 5.27 -10.66
C VAL A 219 11.44 5.66 -10.65
N ALA A 220 11.86 6.55 -11.55
CA ALA A 220 13.25 7.02 -11.65
C ALA A 220 13.71 7.70 -10.36
N ASN A 221 12.91 8.62 -9.81
CA ASN A 221 13.24 9.32 -8.57
C ASN A 221 13.38 8.36 -7.39
N ALA A 222 12.48 7.39 -7.26
CA ALA A 222 12.54 6.41 -6.18
C ALA A 222 13.71 5.43 -6.35
N ALA A 223 14.01 4.99 -7.58
CA ALA A 223 15.15 4.13 -7.86
C ALA A 223 16.47 4.85 -7.53
N LEU A 224 16.62 6.12 -7.93
CA LEU A 224 17.79 6.94 -7.63
C LEU A 224 17.91 7.25 -6.14
N ALA A 225 16.79 7.45 -5.44
CA ALA A 225 16.80 7.76 -4.01
C ALA A 225 17.06 6.53 -3.11
N TYR A 226 16.58 5.35 -3.51
CA TYR A 226 16.51 4.18 -2.63
C TYR A 226 17.26 2.95 -3.15
N SER A 227 17.82 2.97 -4.36
CA SER A 227 18.51 1.85 -4.99
C SER A 227 17.69 0.55 -4.92
N LEU A 228 16.59 0.55 -5.69
CA LEU A 228 15.56 -0.48 -5.63
C LEU A 228 15.91 -1.70 -6.50
N ASP A 229 15.61 -2.91 -6.02
CA ASP A 229 15.60 -4.12 -6.87
C ASP A 229 14.26 -4.26 -7.61
N VAL A 230 13.16 -3.94 -6.92
CA VAL A 230 11.79 -4.10 -7.45
C VAL A 230 10.94 -2.85 -7.17
N PHE A 231 10.21 -2.42 -8.18
CA PHE A 231 9.22 -1.36 -8.12
C PHE A 231 7.85 -1.92 -8.53
N VAL A 232 6.98 -2.13 -7.56
CA VAL A 232 5.62 -2.63 -7.77
C VAL A 232 4.66 -1.45 -7.95
N ILE A 233 3.86 -1.45 -9.02
CA ILE A 233 2.84 -0.43 -9.28
C ILE A 233 1.44 -1.03 -9.12
N GLY A 234 0.83 -0.80 -7.97
CA GLY A 234 -0.54 -1.17 -7.65
C GLY A 234 -1.56 -0.04 -7.84
N GLY A 235 -2.75 -0.27 -7.31
CA GLY A 235 -3.87 0.67 -7.39
C GLY A 235 -4.71 0.52 -8.67
N GLY A 236 -5.97 0.93 -8.58
CA GLY A 236 -6.99 0.63 -9.60
C GLY A 236 -6.76 1.29 -10.96
N VAL A 237 -5.86 2.27 -11.08
CA VAL A 237 -5.53 2.88 -12.37
C VAL A 237 -4.67 1.93 -13.19
N THR A 238 -3.52 1.48 -12.70
CA THR A 238 -2.56 0.68 -13.47
C THR A 238 -2.88 -0.82 -13.50
N THR A 239 -3.55 -1.36 -12.48
CA THR A 239 -3.78 -2.82 -12.37
C THR A 239 -4.94 -3.35 -13.20
N ASP A 240 -5.65 -2.49 -13.94
CA ASP A 240 -6.66 -2.95 -14.90
C ASP A 240 -6.04 -3.96 -15.89
N PRO A 241 -6.65 -5.13 -16.14
CA PRO A 241 -6.11 -6.13 -17.07
C PRO A 241 -5.81 -5.59 -18.47
N LYS A 242 -6.57 -4.58 -18.95
CA LYS A 242 -6.35 -3.96 -20.26
C LYS A 242 -5.11 -3.07 -20.30
N ARG A 243 -4.53 -2.73 -19.14
CA ARG A 243 -3.44 -1.76 -18.98
C ARG A 243 -2.07 -2.38 -18.74
N GLY A 244 -1.90 -3.67 -19.04
CA GLY A 244 -0.58 -4.32 -18.97
C GLY A 244 0.52 -3.58 -19.74
N PHE A 245 0.16 -2.94 -20.88
CA PHE A 245 1.10 -2.16 -21.69
C PHE A 245 1.75 -0.97 -20.95
N LEU A 246 1.14 -0.48 -19.87
CA LEU A 246 1.69 0.65 -19.12
C LEU A 246 3.01 0.28 -18.42
N TYR A 247 3.16 -0.95 -17.93
CA TYR A 247 4.37 -1.36 -17.20
C TYR A 247 5.61 -1.30 -18.10
N ASP A 248 5.51 -1.82 -19.32
CA ASP A 248 6.62 -1.80 -20.30
C ASP A 248 6.97 -0.37 -20.74
N ARG A 249 5.94 0.47 -20.95
CA ARG A 249 6.13 1.89 -21.31
C ARG A 249 6.76 2.68 -20.17
N ILE A 250 6.32 2.46 -18.92
CA ILE A 250 6.88 3.09 -17.72
C ILE A 250 8.33 2.63 -17.52
N TYR A 251 8.61 1.33 -17.65
CA TYR A 251 9.97 0.80 -17.55
C TYR A 251 10.90 1.47 -18.56
N SER A 252 10.51 1.47 -19.84
CA SER A 252 11.32 2.04 -20.92
C SER A 252 11.61 3.52 -20.67
N ARG A 253 10.58 4.30 -20.34
CA ARG A 253 10.73 5.74 -20.08
C ARG A 253 11.54 6.02 -18.82
N ALA A 254 11.36 5.25 -17.74
CA ALA A 254 12.15 5.38 -16.53
C ALA A 254 13.64 5.05 -16.76
N SER A 255 13.92 4.06 -17.61
CA SER A 255 15.28 3.71 -18.03
C SER A 255 15.97 4.86 -18.76
N GLU A 256 15.27 5.55 -19.67
CA GLU A 256 15.79 6.77 -20.31
C GLU A 256 16.09 7.89 -19.31
N LEU A 257 15.21 8.07 -18.30
CA LEU A 257 15.39 9.08 -17.26
C LEU A 257 16.57 8.76 -16.32
N ILE A 258 16.80 7.48 -16.04
CA ILE A 258 17.96 7.01 -15.25
C ILE A 258 19.25 7.05 -16.06
N ASN A 259 19.16 6.91 -17.39
CA ASN A 259 20.27 7.08 -18.33
C ASN A 259 21.51 6.24 -17.96
N ASP A 260 21.29 4.93 -17.72
CA ASP A 260 22.30 3.93 -17.36
C ASP A 260 23.17 4.27 -16.14
N TYR A 261 22.75 5.24 -15.31
CA TYR A 261 23.51 5.65 -14.13
C TYR A 261 23.50 4.60 -13.01
N ILE A 262 22.38 3.89 -12.85
CA ILE A 262 22.21 2.76 -11.94
C ILE A 262 21.46 1.63 -12.65
N PRO A 263 21.55 0.38 -12.16
CA PRO A 263 20.70 -0.70 -12.64
C PRO A 263 19.22 -0.37 -12.48
N MET A 264 18.42 -0.73 -13.48
CA MET A 264 16.97 -0.56 -13.43
C MET A 264 16.32 -1.55 -12.47
N PRO A 265 15.40 -1.11 -11.58
CA PRO A 265 14.54 -2.04 -10.86
C PRO A 265 13.60 -2.75 -11.83
N LEU A 266 13.14 -3.94 -11.44
CA LEU A 266 11.97 -4.55 -12.09
C LEU A 266 10.76 -3.65 -11.89
N VAL A 267 10.03 -3.32 -12.95
CA VAL A 267 8.78 -2.55 -12.86
C VAL A 267 7.61 -3.50 -13.15
N VAL A 268 6.82 -3.80 -12.13
CA VAL A 268 5.89 -4.96 -12.18
C VAL A 268 4.54 -4.66 -11.54
N ARG A 269 3.55 -5.46 -11.94
CA ARG A 269 2.23 -5.54 -11.29
C ARG A 269 2.37 -6.24 -9.92
N PRO A 270 1.53 -5.89 -8.91
CA PRO A 270 1.47 -6.63 -7.65
C PRO A 270 1.13 -8.11 -7.88
N HIS A 271 1.90 -9.01 -7.26
CA HIS A 271 1.58 -10.44 -7.26
C HIS A 271 0.23 -10.71 -6.59
N PHE A 272 -0.05 -10.01 -5.49
CA PHE A 272 -1.30 -10.19 -4.72
C PHE A 272 -2.44 -9.28 -5.18
N ASP A 273 -2.24 -8.47 -6.23
CA ASP A 273 -3.23 -7.51 -6.75
C ASP A 273 -3.92 -6.71 -5.61
N ARG A 274 -5.26 -6.79 -5.52
CA ARG A 274 -6.08 -6.10 -4.51
C ARG A 274 -6.03 -6.73 -3.12
N ASP A 275 -5.23 -7.77 -2.92
CA ASP A 275 -5.02 -8.42 -1.63
C ASP A 275 -3.67 -8.06 -0.99
N ALA A 276 -2.79 -7.34 -1.69
CA ALA A 276 -1.45 -7.06 -1.20
C ALA A 276 -1.46 -6.39 0.19
N GLY A 277 -2.37 -5.44 0.42
CA GLY A 277 -2.54 -4.77 1.71
C GLY A 277 -3.06 -5.71 2.80
N LEU A 278 -4.08 -6.51 2.50
CA LEU A 278 -4.67 -7.47 3.43
C LEU A 278 -3.69 -8.59 3.84
N ILE A 279 -2.94 -9.13 2.88
CA ILE A 279 -1.86 -10.10 3.15
C ILE A 279 -0.73 -9.42 3.93
N GLY A 280 -0.38 -8.19 3.55
CA GLY A 280 0.59 -7.38 4.27
C GLY A 280 0.24 -7.24 5.74
N ALA A 281 -1.03 -6.93 6.04
CA ALA A 281 -1.53 -6.83 7.40
C ALA A 281 -1.26 -8.12 8.20
N THR A 282 -1.65 -9.29 7.68
CA THR A 282 -1.48 -10.57 8.41
C THR A 282 -0.01 -10.88 8.70
N VAL A 283 0.89 -10.69 7.73
CA VAL A 283 2.31 -11.07 7.89
C VAL A 283 3.12 -10.09 8.75
N ILE A 284 2.72 -8.82 8.83
CA ILE A 284 3.38 -7.81 9.68
C ILE A 284 3.21 -8.13 11.16
N ALA A 285 2.03 -8.62 11.55
CA ALA A 285 1.78 -9.05 12.91
C ALA A 285 2.78 -10.14 13.30
N ARG A 286 2.86 -11.22 12.53
CA ARG A 286 3.83 -12.30 12.74
C ARG A 286 5.27 -11.77 12.87
N ARG A 287 5.71 -10.88 11.98
CA ARG A 287 7.06 -10.30 12.02
C ARG A 287 7.34 -9.53 13.32
N LYS A 288 6.43 -8.64 13.75
CA LYS A 288 6.64 -7.85 14.98
C LYS A 288 6.72 -8.76 16.21
N PHE A 289 5.90 -9.81 16.27
CA PHE A 289 5.93 -10.74 17.42
C PHE A 289 7.13 -11.68 17.40
N ASN A 290 7.55 -12.17 16.23
CA ASN A 290 8.78 -12.96 16.14
C ASN A 290 10.02 -12.13 16.52
N LYS A 291 10.10 -10.84 16.17
CA LYS A 291 11.20 -9.97 16.61
C LYS A 291 11.21 -9.73 18.13
N ILE A 292 10.04 -9.52 18.73
CA ILE A 292 9.93 -9.38 20.20
C ILE A 292 10.38 -10.66 20.89
N ASN A 293 9.94 -11.82 20.39
CA ASN A 293 10.31 -13.11 20.96
C ASN A 293 11.76 -13.50 20.68
N ALA A 294 12.33 -13.19 19.51
CA ALA A 294 13.74 -13.43 19.21
C ALA A 294 14.71 -12.58 20.04
N ASN A 295 14.27 -11.42 20.51
CA ASN A 295 15.02 -10.60 21.47
C ASN A 295 14.90 -11.11 22.91
N ASN A 296 13.86 -11.88 23.23
CA ASN A 296 13.63 -12.48 24.55
C ASN A 296 14.13 -13.94 24.65
N ASP A 297 14.25 -14.63 23.53
CA ASP A 297 14.75 -16.00 23.40
C ASP A 297 15.71 -16.07 22.20
N LYS A 298 16.96 -16.43 22.47
CA LYS A 298 18.05 -16.64 21.49
C LYS A 298 17.82 -17.83 20.52
N LEU A 299 16.58 -18.17 20.17
CA LEU A 299 16.25 -19.46 19.55
C LEU A 299 15.22 -19.45 18.41
N PHE A 300 15.05 -18.36 17.64
CA PHE A 300 14.29 -18.44 16.38
C PHE A 300 14.89 -17.53 15.30
N SER A 301 16.07 -17.91 14.81
CA SER A 301 16.64 -17.42 13.55
C SER A 301 16.44 -18.47 12.47
N GLN A 302 15.30 -18.44 11.78
CA GLN A 302 15.19 -18.96 10.42
C GLN A 302 13.89 -18.46 9.80
N ILE A 303 14.02 -17.99 8.56
CA ILE A 303 13.04 -17.25 7.74
C ILE A 303 13.05 -15.74 8.04
N LEU A 304 14.23 -15.14 7.86
CA LEU A 304 14.38 -13.89 7.12
C LEU A 304 15.21 -14.21 5.88
#